data_AF-A0A1Q9C354-F1
#
_entry.id   AF-A0A1Q9C354-F1
#
_cell.length_a   1.000
_cell.length_b   1.000
_cell.length_c   1.000
_cell.angle_alpha   90.00
_cell.angle_beta   90.00
_cell.angle_gamma   90.00
#
_symmetry.space_group_name_H-M   'P 1'
#
loop_
_entity.id
_entity.type
_entity.pdbx_description
1 polymer ?
#
loop_
_entity_poly.entity_id
_entity_poly.type
_entity_poly.pdbx_seq_one_letter_code
_entity_poly.pdbx_strand_id
1 'polypeptide(L)'
;MGKVFKQPIIHKKGKFRAAQKKPVIKKDKLWKDTPYVRDQLLVGPRGQRQDQVKWQRNLPELLMASNKKVITMLVADKILPKWKGKTCPHCEVGILSDFCVEKRTGLYKHRCSSRHCHQYVSPHHLHPVFTEGKGSASRSLQMQASLLLLKLLRVPHPTIHVLLNVNHKAIEDMEKRRTEWKTLGTKLLKDRKVVLHTDAARSYKAKIAGVIHNKVVHAKKRVKRNGKFIWQHPKYVKVVTHKIPKSNKKIVVKSGTQIIDRCWRFLKDRVKVNQHTNAGSRQLCAKLRSAQYEYWYRNEDLWLKFGELCAENMRKFLK
;
A
#
# COMPACT_ATOMS: atom_id res chain seq x y z
N MET A 1 -4.07 -56.00 43.45
CA MET A 1 -3.79 -54.58 43.15
C MET A 1 -4.49 -54.19 41.85
N GLY A 2 -5.48 -53.31 41.92
CA GLY A 2 -6.45 -53.05 40.84
C GLY A 2 -5.87 -52.28 39.65
N LYS A 3 -6.26 -52.68 38.43
CA LYS A 3 -5.92 -51.97 37.18
C LYS A 3 -6.65 -50.63 37.14
N VAL A 4 -5.90 -49.53 37.18
CA VAL A 4 -6.43 -48.17 36.96
C VAL A 4 -6.80 -48.02 35.48
N PHE A 5 -8.11 -48.03 35.19
CA PHE A 5 -8.63 -47.66 33.87
C PHE A 5 -8.43 -46.15 33.67
N LYS A 6 -7.53 -45.76 32.75
CA LYS A 6 -7.44 -44.36 32.30
C LYS A 6 -8.71 -44.00 31.55
N GLN A 7 -9.43 -42.99 32.01
CA GLN A 7 -10.62 -42.49 31.33
C GLN A 7 -10.27 -42.07 29.88
N PRO A 8 -11.14 -42.37 28.91
CA PRO A 8 -10.92 -41.97 27.52
C PRO A 8 -10.92 -40.43 27.41
N ILE A 9 -9.92 -39.89 26.71
CA ILE A 9 -9.81 -38.45 26.46
C ILE A 9 -10.95 -38.03 25.52
N ILE A 10 -11.99 -37.40 26.05
CA ILE A 10 -13.11 -36.88 25.26
C ILE A 10 -12.65 -35.62 24.54
N HIS A 11 -12.40 -35.73 23.23
CA HIS A 11 -12.02 -34.60 22.39
C HIS A 11 -13.23 -33.75 22.00
N LYS A 12 -13.12 -32.41 22.06
CA LYS A 12 -14.17 -31.49 21.59
C LYS A 12 -14.56 -31.79 20.12
N LYS A 13 -15.85 -31.72 19.80
CA LYS A 13 -16.44 -31.99 18.47
C LYS A 13 -15.62 -31.28 17.38
N GLY A 14 -15.11 -32.03 16.40
CA GLY A 14 -14.27 -31.53 15.31
C GLY A 14 -12.74 -31.55 15.53
N LYS A 15 -12.24 -31.80 16.76
CA LYS A 15 -10.79 -31.89 17.05
C LYS A 15 -10.22 -33.31 17.00
N PHE A 16 -11.08 -34.33 16.92
CA PHE A 16 -10.69 -35.73 16.85
C PHE A 16 -9.73 -36.02 15.69
N ARG A 17 -10.04 -35.49 14.49
CA ARG A 17 -9.19 -35.61 13.29
C ARG A 17 -7.84 -34.91 13.41
N ALA A 18 -7.69 -33.90 14.28
CA ALA A 18 -6.41 -33.23 14.50
C ALA A 18 -5.54 -34.00 15.49
N ALA A 19 -6.14 -34.62 16.51
CA ALA A 19 -5.45 -35.45 17.50
C ALA A 19 -4.94 -36.77 16.89
N GLN A 20 -5.65 -37.34 15.92
CA GLN A 20 -5.23 -38.55 15.21
C GLN A 20 -4.13 -38.34 14.16
N LYS A 21 -3.75 -37.08 13.85
CA LYS A 21 -2.66 -36.81 12.91
C LYS A 21 -1.34 -37.22 13.55
N LYS A 22 -0.85 -38.40 13.18
CA LYS A 22 0.53 -38.81 13.47
C LYS A 22 1.48 -37.86 12.73
N PRO A 23 2.52 -37.32 13.38
CA PRO A 23 3.53 -36.55 12.69
C PRO A 23 4.20 -37.43 11.64
N VAL A 24 4.48 -36.86 10.47
CA VAL A 24 5.07 -37.56 9.31
C VAL A 24 6.45 -38.17 9.65
N ILE A 25 7.13 -37.62 10.66
CA ILE A 25 8.46 -38.05 11.10
C ILE A 25 8.44 -38.24 12.62
N LYS A 26 9.07 -39.31 13.12
CA LYS A 26 9.34 -39.50 14.54
C LYS A 26 10.23 -38.35 15.02
N LYS A 27 9.71 -37.52 15.91
CA LYS A 27 10.46 -36.41 16.52
C LYS A 27 11.64 -36.98 17.29
N ASP A 28 12.83 -36.47 16.99
CA ASP A 28 14.07 -36.84 17.64
C ASP A 28 14.11 -36.35 19.10
N LYS A 29 15.12 -36.83 19.85
CA LYS A 29 15.29 -36.51 21.27
C LYS A 29 15.53 -35.00 21.44
N LEU A 30 16.34 -34.42 20.55
CA LEU A 30 16.64 -32.99 20.51
C LEU A 30 15.36 -32.12 20.35
N TRP A 31 14.43 -32.48 19.47
CA TRP A 31 13.17 -31.76 19.28
C TRP A 31 12.26 -31.82 20.53
N LYS A 32 12.28 -32.94 21.26
CA LYS A 32 11.50 -33.10 22.50
C LYS A 32 12.12 -32.33 23.66
N ASP A 33 13.45 -32.28 23.71
CA ASP A 33 14.22 -31.63 24.77
C ASP A 33 14.38 -30.12 24.54
N THR A 34 14.13 -29.63 23.33
CA THR A 34 14.10 -28.18 23.06
C THR A 34 12.83 -27.58 23.67
N PRO A 35 12.93 -26.79 24.76
CA PRO A 35 11.76 -26.12 25.31
C PRO A 35 11.17 -25.22 24.24
N TYR A 36 9.86 -25.34 24.00
CA TYR A 36 9.15 -24.45 23.10
C TYR A 36 9.13 -23.04 23.71
N VAL A 37 10.16 -22.25 23.41
CA VAL A 37 10.16 -20.82 23.67
C VAL A 37 9.38 -20.18 22.54
N ARG A 38 8.09 -19.94 22.78
CA ARG A 38 7.33 -19.01 21.93
C ARG A 38 8.04 -17.66 22.08
N ASP A 39 8.51 -17.07 20.99
CA ASP A 39 8.99 -15.67 20.99
C ASP A 39 8.08 -14.85 21.91
N GLN A 40 8.67 -14.01 22.76
CA GLN A 40 7.90 -13.05 23.55
C GLN A 40 7.16 -12.13 22.56
N LEU A 41 5.95 -12.54 22.19
CA LEU A 41 5.03 -11.69 21.49
C LEU A 41 4.78 -10.52 22.43
N LEU A 42 5.16 -9.31 22.03
CA LEU A 42 4.82 -8.05 22.72
C LEU A 42 3.31 -7.88 22.96
N VAL A 43 2.50 -8.76 22.37
CA VAL A 43 1.05 -8.77 22.44
C VAL A 43 0.61 -10.18 22.83
N GLY A 44 -0.24 -10.30 23.85
CA GLY A 44 -0.68 -11.60 24.37
C GLY A 44 -1.36 -12.50 23.32
N PRO A 45 -1.65 -13.77 23.65
CA PRO A 45 -2.18 -14.78 22.71
C PRO A 45 -3.48 -14.38 21.98
N ARG A 46 -4.22 -13.41 22.53
CA ARG A 46 -5.45 -12.86 21.97
C ARG A 46 -5.24 -11.70 20.99
N GLY A 47 -4.02 -11.20 20.82
CA GLY A 47 -3.74 -9.95 20.12
C GLY A 47 -4.28 -8.73 20.88
N GLN A 48 -4.15 -7.53 20.29
CA GLN A 48 -4.72 -6.31 20.85
C GLN A 48 -6.14 -6.10 20.30
N ARG A 49 -7.14 -6.18 21.16
CA ARG A 49 -8.54 -5.91 20.81
C ARG A 49 -8.73 -4.40 20.58
N GLN A 50 -9.21 -4.02 19.40
CA GLN A 50 -9.34 -2.59 19.03
C GLN A 50 -10.31 -1.82 19.93
N ASP A 51 -11.33 -2.49 20.48
CA ASP A 51 -12.27 -2.00 21.48
C ASP A 51 -11.63 -1.72 22.86
N GLN A 52 -10.49 -2.35 23.14
CA GLN A 52 -9.73 -2.17 24.39
C GLN A 52 -8.56 -1.18 24.22
N VAL A 53 -8.30 -0.73 23.00
CA VAL A 53 -7.32 0.31 22.72
C VAL A 53 -7.95 1.66 23.05
N LYS A 54 -7.44 2.33 24.07
CA LYS A 54 -7.80 3.73 24.33
C LYS A 54 -7.19 4.60 23.23
N TRP A 55 -8.02 4.98 22.27
CA TRP A 55 -7.64 5.95 21.24
C TRP A 55 -7.58 7.34 21.86
N GLN A 56 -6.53 8.08 21.53
CA GLN A 56 -6.34 9.47 22.00
C GLN A 56 -7.43 10.42 21.48
N ARG A 57 -8.05 10.09 20.34
CA ARG A 57 -9.04 10.91 19.64
C ARG A 57 -10.27 10.09 19.30
N ASN A 58 -11.42 10.74 19.35
CA ASN A 58 -12.68 10.15 18.89
C ASN A 58 -13.29 10.97 17.74
N LEU A 59 -14.25 10.37 17.04
CA LEU A 59 -14.88 10.98 15.86
C LEU A 59 -15.64 12.28 16.21
N PRO A 60 -16.46 12.33 17.28
CA PRO A 60 -17.15 13.57 17.66
C PRO A 60 -16.19 14.72 18.00
N GLU A 61 -15.11 14.44 18.73
CA GLU A 61 -14.10 15.44 19.12
C GLU A 61 -13.44 16.08 17.89
N LEU A 62 -13.13 15.28 16.85
CA LEU A 62 -12.56 15.80 15.61
C LEU A 62 -13.56 16.63 14.79
N LEU A 63 -14.83 16.22 14.73
CA LEU A 63 -15.87 16.93 13.97
C LEU A 63 -16.28 18.25 14.63
N MET A 64 -16.39 18.27 15.96
CA MET A 64 -16.78 19.45 16.73
C MET A 64 -15.61 20.39 17.03
N ALA A 65 -14.36 20.00 16.73
CA ALA A 65 -13.21 20.85 16.96
C ALA A 65 -13.24 22.10 16.08
N SER A 66 -13.02 23.26 16.71
CA SER A 66 -12.77 24.51 15.99
C SER A 66 -11.51 24.39 15.12
N ASN A 67 -11.40 25.22 14.07
CA ASN A 67 -10.26 25.19 13.15
C ASN A 67 -8.89 25.28 13.89
N LYS A 68 -8.79 26.14 14.92
CA LYS A 68 -7.57 26.26 15.74
C LYS A 68 -7.33 25.00 16.57
N LYS A 69 -8.38 24.46 17.19
CA LYS A 69 -8.29 23.28 18.06
C LYS A 69 -7.88 22.05 17.26
N VAL A 70 -8.48 21.80 16.08
CA VAL A 70 -8.13 20.63 15.25
C VAL A 70 -6.67 20.68 14.79
N ILE A 71 -6.16 21.86 14.42
CA ILE A 71 -4.74 22.00 14.05
C ILE A 71 -3.85 21.69 15.25
N THR A 72 -4.18 22.23 16.42
CA THR A 72 -3.40 21.99 17.66
C THR A 72 -3.38 20.51 18.03
N MET A 73 -4.54 19.85 17.94
CA MET A 73 -4.67 18.41 18.16
C MET A 73 -3.81 17.61 17.19
N LEU A 74 -3.92 17.87 15.89
CA LEU A 74 -3.17 17.13 14.88
C LEU A 74 -1.65 17.38 14.93
N VAL A 75 -1.22 18.57 15.37
CA VAL A 75 0.20 18.86 15.63
C VAL A 75 0.71 18.12 16.87
N ALA A 76 -0.09 18.05 17.94
CA ALA A 76 0.24 17.28 19.15
C ALA A 76 0.36 15.78 18.85
N ASP A 77 -0.54 15.27 18.00
CA ASP A 77 -0.58 13.87 17.58
C ASP A 77 0.51 13.54 16.53
N LYS A 78 1.36 14.51 16.16
CA LYS A 78 2.43 14.41 15.12
C LYS A 78 1.92 14.06 13.73
N ILE A 79 0.63 14.28 13.46
CA ILE A 79 0.03 14.11 12.13
C ILE A 79 0.39 15.32 11.26
N LEU A 80 0.32 16.53 11.81
CA LEU A 80 0.75 17.75 11.12
C LEU A 80 2.15 18.19 11.53
N PRO A 81 2.95 18.73 10.59
CA PRO A 81 4.25 19.30 10.90
C PRO A 81 4.12 20.61 11.71
N LYS A 82 5.10 20.88 12.56
CA LYS A 82 5.26 22.16 13.24
C LYS A 82 5.93 23.16 12.30
N TRP A 83 5.14 24.05 11.69
CA TRP A 83 5.62 25.06 10.74
C TRP A 83 6.20 26.33 11.39
N LYS A 84 5.81 26.65 12.63
CA LYS A 84 6.32 27.82 13.34
C LYS A 84 7.86 27.80 13.36
N GLY A 85 8.48 28.89 12.89
CA GLY A 85 9.94 29.01 12.86
C GLY A 85 10.63 28.21 11.74
N LYS A 86 9.88 27.54 10.85
CA LYS A 86 10.46 26.84 9.69
C LYS A 86 10.59 27.75 8.49
N THR A 87 11.50 27.39 7.59
CA THR A 87 11.70 28.06 6.29
C THR A 87 10.46 27.89 5.41
N CYS A 88 10.12 28.96 4.71
CA CYS A 88 8.94 29.01 3.86
C CYS A 88 9.14 28.12 2.62
N PRO A 89 8.21 27.20 2.32
CA PRO A 89 8.32 26.31 1.16
C PRO A 89 8.16 27.01 -0.19
N HIS A 90 7.74 28.28 -0.22
CA HIS A 90 7.54 29.03 -1.47
C HIS A 90 8.74 29.87 -1.88
N CYS A 91 9.40 30.52 -0.92
CA CYS A 91 10.54 31.40 -1.19
C CYS A 91 11.86 30.90 -0.61
N GLU A 92 11.84 29.84 0.19
CA GLU A 92 13.00 29.20 0.84
C GLU A 92 13.85 30.10 1.76
N VAL A 93 13.57 31.40 1.81
CA VAL A 93 14.31 32.42 2.58
C VAL A 93 13.56 32.85 3.84
N GLY A 94 12.25 33.15 3.72
CA GLY A 94 11.47 33.69 4.84
C GLY A 94 11.13 32.63 5.89
N ILE A 95 10.92 33.08 7.13
CA ILE A 95 10.52 32.23 8.26
C ILE A 95 9.00 32.30 8.42
N LEU A 96 8.37 31.18 8.71
CA LEU A 96 6.92 31.10 8.94
C LEU A 96 6.55 31.53 10.36
N SER A 97 5.57 32.44 10.43
CA SER A 97 5.00 32.96 11.66
C SER A 97 4.20 31.91 12.43
N ASP A 98 3.74 32.27 13.64
CA ASP A 98 2.68 31.53 14.30
C ASP A 98 1.36 31.59 13.50
N PHE A 99 0.39 30.76 13.87
CA PHE A 99 -0.92 30.71 13.23
C PHE A 99 -1.61 32.06 13.30
N CYS A 100 -1.98 32.59 12.13
CA CYS A 100 -2.77 33.80 12.00
C CYS A 100 -4.01 33.52 11.16
N VAL A 101 -5.09 34.27 11.42
CA VAL A 101 -6.32 34.17 10.63
C VAL A 101 -6.13 34.98 9.35
N GLU A 102 -6.26 34.32 8.20
CA GLU A 102 -6.26 35.00 6.91
C GLU A 102 -7.59 35.73 6.74
N LYS A 103 -7.56 37.07 6.70
CA LYS A 103 -8.76 37.92 6.62
C LYS A 103 -9.74 37.55 5.50
N ARG A 104 -9.23 37.04 4.36
CA ARG A 104 -10.05 36.68 3.19
C ARG A 104 -10.81 35.37 3.33
N THR A 105 -10.24 34.39 4.03
CA THR A 105 -10.80 33.02 4.09
C THR A 105 -11.28 32.65 5.48
N GLY A 106 -10.89 33.41 6.51
CA GLY A 106 -11.14 33.07 7.92
C GLY A 106 -10.36 31.84 8.40
N LEU A 107 -9.46 31.30 7.58
CA LEU A 107 -8.70 30.09 7.89
C LEU A 107 -7.38 30.42 8.59
N TYR A 108 -6.97 29.52 9.47
CA TYR A 108 -5.68 29.61 10.16
C TYR A 108 -4.55 29.18 9.23
N LYS A 109 -3.58 30.08 9.02
CA LYS A 109 -2.41 29.88 8.15
C LYS A 109 -1.15 30.48 8.79
N HIS A 110 0.00 30.08 8.29
CA HIS A 110 1.29 30.68 8.62
C HIS A 110 1.65 31.74 7.58
N ARG A 111 2.07 32.93 8.02
CA ARG A 111 2.54 33.98 7.10
C ARG A 111 4.05 33.91 6.97
N CYS A 112 4.55 34.05 5.75
CA CYS A 112 5.97 34.21 5.50
C CYS A 112 6.47 35.60 5.95
N SER A 113 7.58 35.65 6.68
CA SER A 113 8.22 36.90 7.13
C SER A 113 8.97 37.66 6.04
N SER A 114 9.31 37.02 4.91
CA SER A 114 10.01 37.67 3.80
C SER A 114 9.12 38.73 3.15
N ARG A 115 9.64 39.96 3.05
CA ARG A 115 8.97 41.10 2.39
C ARG A 115 8.69 40.86 0.89
N HIS A 116 9.43 39.97 0.26
CA HIS A 116 9.27 39.64 -1.15
C HIS A 116 8.27 38.50 -1.40
N CYS A 117 7.89 37.74 -0.36
CA CYS A 117 6.98 36.59 -0.50
C CYS A 117 5.58 36.91 0.02
N HIS A 118 5.47 37.32 1.28
CA HIS A 118 4.19 37.59 1.97
C HIS A 118 3.09 36.51 1.82
N GLN A 119 3.43 35.30 1.37
CA GLN A 119 2.47 34.23 1.13
C GLN A 119 2.01 33.59 2.44
N TYR A 120 0.76 33.09 2.40
CA TYR A 120 0.17 32.30 3.47
C TYR A 120 0.27 30.80 3.16
N VAL A 121 0.85 30.05 4.08
CA VAL A 121 1.03 28.61 4.00
C VAL A 121 0.04 27.94 4.94
N SER A 122 -0.76 26.99 4.45
CA SER A 122 -1.71 26.29 5.31
C SER A 122 -1.02 25.27 6.22
N PRO A 123 -1.62 24.90 7.36
CA PRO A 123 -1.00 23.97 8.32
C PRO A 123 -0.68 22.59 7.76
N HIS A 124 -1.44 22.16 6.74
CA HIS A 124 -1.29 20.87 6.08
C HIS A 124 -0.71 21.00 4.66
N HIS A 125 0.01 22.10 4.39
CA HIS A 125 0.67 22.30 3.11
C HIS A 125 1.62 21.15 2.80
N LEU A 126 1.56 20.64 1.56
CA LEU A 126 2.33 19.47 1.09
C LEU A 126 2.13 18.18 1.92
N HIS A 127 1.07 18.09 2.72
CA HIS A 127 0.80 16.89 3.49
C HIS A 127 0.43 15.72 2.55
N PRO A 128 1.01 14.52 2.76
CA PRO A 128 0.80 13.38 1.86
C PRO A 128 -0.66 12.90 1.80
N VAL A 129 -1.40 13.09 2.89
CA VAL A 129 -2.77 12.59 3.07
C VAL A 129 -3.82 13.70 3.01
N PHE A 130 -3.51 14.93 3.42
CA PHE A 130 -4.49 16.01 3.49
C PHE A 130 -4.34 16.91 2.28
N THR A 131 -5.46 17.41 1.76
CA THR A 131 -5.49 18.23 0.55
C THR A 131 -6.09 19.58 0.85
N GLU A 132 -5.45 20.61 0.32
CA GLU A 132 -6.02 21.93 0.16
C GLU A 132 -6.78 22.02 -1.16
N GLY A 133 -7.93 22.68 -1.15
CA GLY A 133 -8.72 22.90 -2.35
C GLY A 133 -9.60 24.13 -2.20
N LYS A 134 -10.02 24.70 -3.33
CA LYS A 134 -11.02 25.77 -3.40
C LYS A 134 -12.26 25.23 -4.12
N GLY A 135 -13.45 25.54 -3.61
CA GLY A 135 -14.74 25.15 -4.22
C GLY A 135 -15.58 24.20 -3.35
N SER A 136 -16.79 23.89 -3.82
CA SER A 136 -17.80 23.10 -3.10
C SER A 136 -17.36 21.66 -2.80
N ALA A 137 -16.42 21.11 -3.58
CA ALA A 137 -15.85 19.80 -3.35
C ALA A 137 -14.68 19.77 -2.34
N SER A 138 -14.20 20.95 -1.91
CA SER A 138 -13.15 21.06 -0.88
C SER A 138 -13.70 20.67 0.49
N ARG A 139 -12.87 20.02 1.32
CA ARG A 139 -13.28 19.58 2.65
C ARG A 139 -12.47 20.25 3.74
N SER A 140 -13.16 20.58 4.82
CA SER A 140 -12.53 21.04 6.04
C SER A 140 -11.51 20.02 6.56
N LEU A 141 -10.51 20.52 7.29
CA LEU A 141 -9.47 19.69 7.88
C LEU A 141 -10.06 18.71 8.91
N GLN A 142 -11.10 19.12 9.65
CA GLN A 142 -11.89 18.27 10.55
C GLN A 142 -12.44 17.07 9.80
N MET A 143 -13.13 17.31 8.68
CA MET A 143 -13.74 16.25 7.88
C MET A 143 -12.69 15.30 7.31
N GLN A 144 -11.54 15.83 6.87
CA GLN A 144 -10.43 15.00 6.39
C GLN A 144 -9.78 14.17 7.51
N ALA A 145 -9.62 14.72 8.71
CA ALA A 145 -9.08 14.02 9.87
C ALA A 145 -10.03 12.91 10.37
N SER A 146 -11.33 13.21 10.42
CA SER A 146 -12.39 12.24 10.74
C SER A 146 -12.44 11.09 9.74
N LEU A 147 -12.34 11.40 8.44
CA LEU A 147 -12.24 10.39 7.39
C LEU A 147 -11.01 9.50 7.56
N LEU A 148 -9.84 10.10 7.87
CA LEU A 148 -8.61 9.36 8.13
C LEU A 148 -8.76 8.42 9.33
N LEU A 149 -9.36 8.88 10.44
CA LEU A 149 -9.62 8.06 11.62
C LEU A 149 -10.45 6.81 11.27
N LEU A 150 -11.57 6.99 10.57
CA LEU A 150 -12.43 5.86 10.16
C LEU A 150 -11.71 4.89 9.21
N LYS A 151 -10.79 5.39 8.38
CA LYS A 151 -9.93 4.53 7.55
C LYS A 151 -8.88 3.76 8.32
N LEU A 152 -8.31 4.34 9.37
CA LEU A 152 -7.39 3.63 10.25
C LEU A 152 -8.12 2.51 11.01
N LEU A 153 -9.38 2.75 11.40
CA LEU A 153 -10.29 1.76 12.00
C LEU A 153 -10.87 0.75 11.00
N ARG A 154 -10.50 0.83 9.71
CA ARG A 154 -10.96 -0.07 8.64
C ARG A 154 -12.48 -0.11 8.46
N VAL A 155 -13.16 1.00 8.75
CA VAL A 155 -14.61 1.11 8.51
C VAL A 155 -14.89 0.99 6.99
N PRO A 156 -15.90 0.21 6.58
CA PRO A 156 -16.24 0.03 5.16
C PRO A 156 -16.56 1.36 4.45
N HIS A 157 -16.26 1.44 3.15
CA HIS A 157 -16.50 2.63 2.33
C HIS A 157 -17.97 3.13 2.39
N PRO A 158 -19.00 2.27 2.26
CA PRO A 158 -20.38 2.71 2.32
C PRO A 158 -20.74 3.33 3.67
N THR A 159 -20.26 2.74 4.77
CA THR A 159 -20.51 3.24 6.11
C THR A 159 -19.90 4.62 6.32
N ILE A 160 -18.68 4.86 5.85
CA ILE A 160 -18.04 6.18 5.91
C ILE A 160 -18.82 7.22 5.09
N HIS A 161 -19.32 6.84 3.92
CA HIS A 161 -20.14 7.71 3.09
C HIS A 161 -21.39 8.16 3.84
N VAL A 162 -22.08 7.24 4.51
CA VAL A 162 -23.27 7.53 5.32
C VAL A 162 -22.93 8.39 6.55
N LEU A 163 -21.89 8.03 7.30
CA LEU A 163 -21.53 8.71 8.56
C LEU A 163 -21.07 10.15 8.36
N LEU A 164 -20.32 10.43 7.30
CA LEU A 164 -19.71 11.74 7.06
C LEU A 164 -20.40 12.53 5.94
N ASN A 165 -21.38 11.93 5.25
CA ASN A 165 -21.96 12.45 4.01
C ASN A 165 -20.87 12.83 2.97
N VAL A 166 -19.82 12.01 2.87
CA VAL A 166 -18.66 12.26 2.00
C VAL A 166 -18.76 11.40 0.75
N ASN A 167 -18.67 12.01 -0.44
CA ASN A 167 -18.66 11.29 -1.72
C ASN A 167 -17.60 10.16 -1.75
N HIS A 168 -18.01 8.98 -2.23
CA HIS A 168 -17.17 7.77 -2.35
C HIS A 168 -15.84 8.01 -3.08
N LYS A 169 -15.79 8.87 -4.11
CA LYS A 169 -14.56 9.19 -4.86
C LYS A 169 -13.47 9.74 -3.96
N ALA A 170 -13.88 10.45 -2.93
CA ALA A 170 -12.98 11.13 -2.02
C ALA A 170 -12.49 10.22 -0.89
N ILE A 171 -13.34 9.28 -0.47
CA ILE A 171 -12.97 8.18 0.39
C ILE A 171 -11.88 7.35 -0.30
N GLU A 172 -12.08 7.01 -1.59
CA GLU A 172 -11.07 6.34 -2.40
C GLU A 172 -9.80 7.16 -2.57
N ASP A 173 -9.92 8.45 -2.82
CA ASP A 173 -8.76 9.32 -3.03
C ASP A 173 -7.89 9.43 -1.78
N MET A 174 -8.49 9.52 -0.58
CA MET A 174 -7.73 9.47 0.67
C MET A 174 -7.04 8.10 0.87
N GLU A 175 -7.71 7.00 0.56
CA GLU A 175 -7.10 5.66 0.64
C GLU A 175 -5.91 5.51 -0.33
N LYS A 176 -6.06 6.05 -1.55
CA LYS A 176 -5.00 6.13 -2.56
C LYS A 176 -3.85 7.01 -2.08
N ARG A 177 -4.11 8.08 -1.32
CA ARG A 177 -3.10 8.97 -0.73
C ARG A 177 -2.33 8.32 0.41
N ARG A 178 -3.03 7.65 1.32
CA ARG A 178 -2.44 6.85 2.41
C ARG A 178 -1.46 5.79 1.87
N THR A 179 -1.78 5.20 0.74
CA THR A 179 -0.90 4.24 0.05
C THR A 179 0.11 5.00 -0.82
N GLU A 180 1.10 5.64 -0.20
CA GLU A 180 2.11 6.37 -0.96
C GLU A 180 3.00 5.43 -1.77
N TRP A 181 2.72 5.37 -3.08
CA TRP A 181 3.52 4.59 -4.03
C TRP A 181 5.00 4.94 -4.02
N LYS A 182 5.36 6.18 -3.69
CA LYS A 182 6.76 6.61 -3.64
C LYS A 182 7.51 5.95 -2.48
N THR A 183 6.94 5.89 -1.28
CA THR A 183 7.61 5.29 -0.12
C THR A 183 7.72 3.78 -0.28
N LEU A 184 6.63 3.12 -0.70
CA LEU A 184 6.63 1.68 -1.02
C LEU A 184 7.61 1.36 -2.16
N GLY A 185 7.55 2.10 -3.26
CA GLY A 185 8.41 1.91 -4.41
C GLY A 185 9.89 2.17 -4.08
N THR A 186 10.20 3.16 -3.25
CA THR A 186 11.57 3.40 -2.78
C THR A 186 12.04 2.24 -1.92
N LYS A 187 11.22 1.74 -0.98
CA LYS A 187 11.59 0.61 -0.13
C LYS A 187 11.82 -0.69 -0.90
N LEU A 188 10.98 -0.96 -1.90
CA LEU A 188 10.96 -2.26 -2.59
C LEU A 188 11.75 -2.29 -3.89
N LEU A 189 11.86 -1.17 -4.63
CA LEU A 189 12.35 -1.14 -6.01
C LEU A 189 13.58 -0.27 -6.22
N LYS A 190 13.96 0.58 -5.25
CA LYS A 190 15.12 1.47 -5.38
C LYS A 190 16.38 0.68 -5.76
N ASP A 191 17.07 1.17 -6.79
CA ASP A 191 18.32 0.64 -7.34
C ASP A 191 18.27 -0.82 -7.85
N ARG A 192 17.07 -1.44 -7.95
CA ARG A 192 16.92 -2.81 -8.46
C ARG A 192 17.08 -2.97 -9.98
N LYS A 193 17.30 -1.88 -10.73
CA LYS A 193 17.50 -1.87 -12.19
C LYS A 193 16.35 -2.59 -12.93
N VAL A 194 15.10 -2.28 -12.56
CA VAL A 194 13.90 -2.92 -13.12
C VAL A 194 13.15 -2.02 -14.10
N VAL A 195 12.49 -2.63 -15.07
CA VAL A 195 11.48 -1.97 -15.91
C VAL A 195 10.11 -2.23 -15.31
N LEU A 196 9.45 -1.17 -14.87
CA LEU A 196 8.13 -1.25 -14.25
C LEU A 196 7.03 -0.96 -15.27
N HIS A 197 6.14 -1.93 -15.44
CA HIS A 197 4.87 -1.79 -16.15
C HIS A 197 3.75 -1.62 -15.13
N THR A 198 3.01 -0.52 -15.18
CA THR A 198 1.96 -0.22 -14.21
C THR A 198 0.86 0.62 -14.84
N ASP A 199 -0.38 0.28 -14.52
CA ASP A 199 -1.62 0.97 -14.89
C ASP A 199 -2.02 2.04 -13.86
N ALA A 200 -1.42 2.02 -12.67
CA ALA A 200 -1.75 2.96 -11.60
C ALA A 200 -1.24 4.37 -11.91
N ALA A 201 -2.15 5.36 -11.85
CA ALA A 201 -1.82 6.68 -12.35
C ALA A 201 -0.73 7.43 -11.57
N ARG A 202 -0.52 7.05 -10.30
CA ARG A 202 0.46 7.68 -9.42
C ARG A 202 1.81 6.96 -9.45
N SER A 203 1.85 5.66 -9.74
CA SER A 203 3.09 4.89 -9.80
C SER A 203 3.96 5.33 -10.98
N TYR A 204 3.38 5.62 -12.16
CA TYR A 204 4.17 6.14 -13.29
C TYR A 204 4.73 7.55 -13.07
N LYS A 205 4.14 8.35 -12.16
CA LYS A 205 4.64 9.70 -11.80
C LYS A 205 5.75 9.64 -10.75
N ALA A 206 5.86 8.54 -10.02
CA ALA A 206 6.87 8.39 -8.97
C ALA A 206 8.25 8.13 -9.60
N LYS A 207 9.14 9.12 -9.54
CA LYS A 207 10.55 8.93 -9.92
C LYS A 207 11.26 8.17 -8.80
N ILE A 208 11.68 6.94 -9.08
CA ILE A 208 12.44 6.08 -8.17
C ILE A 208 13.79 5.79 -8.83
N ALA A 209 14.89 5.96 -8.08
CA ALA A 209 16.24 5.72 -8.59
C ALA A 209 16.39 4.25 -9.05
N GLY A 210 16.96 4.05 -10.24
CA GLY A 210 17.17 2.73 -10.82
C GLY A 210 15.91 2.03 -11.37
N VAL A 211 14.75 2.69 -11.40
CA VAL A 211 13.50 2.13 -11.94
C VAL A 211 13.10 2.86 -13.22
N ILE A 212 12.95 2.11 -14.31
CA ILE A 212 12.48 2.64 -15.59
C ILE A 212 10.97 2.42 -15.67
N HIS A 213 10.20 3.50 -15.84
CA HIS A 213 8.74 3.40 -15.96
C HIS A 213 8.32 3.33 -17.42
N ASN A 214 7.54 2.31 -17.76
CA ASN A 214 6.94 2.19 -19.07
C ASN A 214 5.64 3.01 -19.15
N LYS A 215 5.44 3.71 -20.28
CA LYS A 215 4.23 4.50 -20.51
C LYS A 215 3.10 3.59 -20.95
N VAL A 216 1.95 3.75 -20.31
CA VAL A 216 0.70 3.08 -20.67
C VAL A 216 -0.30 4.12 -21.17
N VAL A 217 -0.90 3.91 -22.33
CA VAL A 217 -1.85 4.83 -22.96
C VAL A 217 -3.19 4.11 -23.12
N HIS A 218 -4.24 4.64 -22.49
CA HIS A 218 -5.59 4.09 -22.55
C HIS A 218 -6.53 4.90 -23.47
N ALA A 219 -6.20 6.16 -23.75
CA ALA A 219 -7.07 7.08 -24.45
C ALA A 219 -6.71 7.22 -25.94
N LYS A 220 -7.72 7.48 -26.78
CA LYS A 220 -7.52 7.93 -28.15
C LYS A 220 -6.79 9.28 -28.13
N LYS A 221 -5.88 9.49 -29.07
CA LYS A 221 -5.17 10.77 -29.24
C LYS A 221 -5.73 11.49 -30.47
N ARG A 222 -6.10 12.76 -30.32
CA ARG A 222 -6.45 13.61 -31.47
C ARG A 222 -5.17 14.06 -32.16
N VAL A 223 -5.02 13.74 -33.45
CA VAL A 223 -3.83 14.06 -34.24
C VAL A 223 -4.23 14.67 -35.58
N LYS A 224 -3.47 15.67 -36.04
CA LYS A 224 -3.65 16.27 -37.36
C LYS A 224 -2.94 15.39 -38.39
N ARG A 225 -3.68 14.87 -39.38
CA ARG A 225 -3.15 14.15 -40.55
C ARG A 225 -3.75 14.77 -41.79
N ASN A 226 -2.88 15.19 -42.72
CA ASN A 226 -3.28 15.83 -43.98
C ASN A 226 -4.29 16.96 -43.77
N GLY A 227 -3.99 17.90 -42.86
CA GLY A 227 -4.87 19.04 -42.58
C GLY A 227 -6.07 18.77 -41.66
N LYS A 228 -6.55 17.52 -41.54
CA LYS A 228 -7.75 17.15 -40.76
C LYS A 228 -7.40 16.55 -39.38
N PHE A 229 -8.20 16.84 -38.35
CA PHE A 229 -8.06 16.25 -37.02
C PHE A 229 -8.80 14.91 -36.94
N ILE A 230 -8.06 13.83 -36.68
CA ILE A 230 -8.61 12.47 -36.58
C ILE A 230 -8.34 11.91 -35.17
N TRP A 231 -9.29 11.16 -34.63
CA TRP A 231 -9.11 10.40 -33.40
C TRP A 231 -8.35 9.10 -33.69
N GLN A 232 -7.10 9.03 -33.27
CA GLN A 232 -6.26 7.84 -33.42
C GLN A 232 -6.37 6.95 -32.19
N HIS A 233 -6.65 5.66 -32.41
CA HIS A 233 -6.63 4.64 -31.36
C HIS A 233 -5.20 4.45 -30.80
N PRO A 234 -5.06 4.18 -29.50
CA PRO A 234 -3.75 3.93 -28.91
C PRO A 234 -3.14 2.63 -29.43
N LYS A 235 -1.81 2.60 -29.57
CA LYS A 235 -1.08 1.37 -29.84
C LYS A 235 -1.00 0.57 -28.54
N TYR A 236 -1.81 -0.49 -28.44
CA TYR A 236 -1.96 -1.29 -27.22
C TYR A 236 -0.74 -2.14 -26.84
N VAL A 237 0.13 -2.44 -27.81
CA VAL A 237 1.44 -3.08 -27.61
C VAL A 237 2.46 -2.41 -28.54
N LYS A 238 3.65 -2.11 -28.01
CA LYS A 238 4.80 -1.61 -28.74
C LYS A 238 6.08 -2.23 -28.16
N VAL A 239 7.04 -2.56 -29.01
CA VAL A 239 8.40 -2.90 -28.56
C VAL A 239 9.16 -1.61 -28.24
N VAL A 240 9.71 -1.52 -27.03
CA VAL A 240 10.44 -0.35 -26.52
C VAL A 240 11.82 -0.78 -26.06
N THR A 241 12.82 -0.01 -26.45
CA THR A 241 14.21 -0.21 -26.03
C THR A 241 14.54 0.77 -24.91
N HIS A 242 15.00 0.25 -23.78
CA HIS A 242 15.40 1.03 -22.62
C HIS A 242 16.90 0.93 -22.37
N LYS A 243 17.54 2.03 -21.98
CA LYS A 243 18.91 2.03 -21.44
C LYS A 243 18.83 1.87 -19.92
N ILE A 244 19.54 0.89 -19.36
CA ILE A 244 19.53 0.65 -17.91
C ILE A 244 20.24 1.81 -17.20
N PRO A 245 19.69 2.37 -16.11
CA PRO A 245 20.37 3.38 -15.32
C PRO A 245 21.74 2.88 -14.83
N LYS A 246 22.77 3.72 -14.93
CA LYS A 246 24.16 3.41 -14.53
C LYS A 246 24.79 2.23 -15.29
N SER A 247 24.24 1.86 -16.46
CA SER A 247 24.80 0.82 -17.32
C SER A 247 24.61 1.19 -18.80
N ASN A 248 25.52 0.76 -19.66
CA ASN A 248 25.39 0.92 -21.12
C ASN A 248 24.55 -0.19 -21.78
N LYS A 249 24.08 -1.17 -20.99
CA LYS A 249 23.22 -2.25 -21.50
C LYS A 249 21.84 -1.72 -21.89
N LYS A 250 21.37 -2.18 -23.06
CA LYS A 250 20.03 -1.91 -23.59
C LYS A 250 19.14 -3.14 -23.34
N ILE A 251 17.91 -2.92 -22.93
CA ILE A 251 16.89 -3.97 -22.78
C ILE A 251 15.76 -3.65 -23.75
N VAL A 252 15.38 -4.64 -24.58
CA VAL A 252 14.23 -4.56 -25.47
C VAL A 252 13.06 -5.26 -24.79
N VAL A 253 11.95 -4.55 -24.56
CA VAL A 253 10.75 -5.09 -23.89
C VAL A 253 9.48 -4.77 -24.66
N LYS A 254 8.45 -5.62 -24.51
CA LYS A 254 7.09 -5.29 -24.96
C LYS A 254 6.44 -4.39 -23.91
N SER A 255 5.95 -3.23 -24.33
CA SER A 255 5.28 -2.24 -23.50
C SER A 255 3.89 -1.94 -24.02
N GLY A 256 2.95 -1.64 -23.13
CA GLY A 256 1.58 -1.32 -23.49
C GLY A 256 0.55 -1.92 -22.54
N THR A 257 -0.66 -1.39 -22.65
CA THR A 257 -1.83 -1.74 -21.84
C THR A 257 -2.13 -3.22 -21.85
N GLN A 258 -2.12 -3.83 -23.04
CA GLN A 258 -2.53 -5.21 -23.22
C GLN A 258 -1.59 -6.22 -22.52
N ILE A 259 -0.34 -5.84 -22.27
CA ILE A 259 0.62 -6.69 -21.53
C ILE A 259 0.19 -6.81 -20.06
N ILE A 260 -0.24 -5.69 -19.46
CA ILE A 260 -0.72 -5.65 -18.08
C ILE A 260 -2.04 -6.41 -17.98
N ASP A 261 -2.96 -6.20 -18.92
CA ASP A 261 -4.26 -6.90 -18.94
C ASP A 261 -4.09 -8.42 -19.09
N ARG A 262 -3.16 -8.86 -19.95
CA ARG A 262 -2.83 -10.28 -20.10
C ARG A 262 -2.22 -10.86 -18.83
N CYS A 263 -1.36 -10.11 -18.14
CA CYS A 263 -0.80 -10.53 -16.86
C CYS A 263 -1.90 -10.69 -15.80
N TRP A 264 -2.80 -9.71 -15.69
CA TRP A 264 -3.92 -9.79 -14.77
C TRP A 264 -4.86 -10.94 -15.09
N ARG A 265 -5.17 -11.18 -16.37
CA ARG A 265 -5.97 -12.33 -16.79
C ARG A 265 -5.32 -13.65 -16.35
N PHE A 266 -4.04 -13.83 -16.70
CA PHE A 266 -3.27 -15.02 -16.33
C PHE A 266 -3.27 -15.27 -14.81
N LEU A 267 -3.13 -14.22 -14.01
CA LEU A 267 -3.17 -14.29 -12.56
C LEU A 267 -4.56 -14.61 -12.02
N LYS A 268 -5.63 -14.02 -12.58
CA LYS A 268 -7.01 -14.31 -12.15
C LYS A 268 -7.40 -15.76 -12.37
N ASP A 269 -6.94 -16.36 -13.46
CA ASP A 269 -7.24 -17.77 -13.79
C ASP A 269 -6.61 -18.74 -12.78
N ARG A 270 -5.40 -18.42 -12.28
CA ARG A 270 -4.61 -19.31 -11.39
C ARG A 270 -4.76 -18.98 -9.91
N VAL A 271 -4.98 -17.71 -9.61
CA VAL A 271 -5.14 -17.21 -8.25
C VAL A 271 -6.62 -16.93 -8.04
N LYS A 272 -7.40 -18.00 -7.78
CA LYS A 272 -8.76 -17.86 -7.26
C LYS A 272 -8.68 -17.29 -5.85
N VAL A 273 -8.78 -15.97 -5.75
CA VAL A 273 -8.83 -15.20 -4.51
C VAL A 273 -10.29 -15.19 -4.06
N ASN A 274 -10.63 -15.93 -2.99
CA ASN A 274 -11.91 -15.70 -2.33
C ASN A 274 -11.87 -14.35 -1.60
N GLN A 275 -13.03 -13.73 -1.33
CA GLN A 275 -13.11 -12.42 -0.67
C GLN A 275 -12.45 -12.38 0.74
N HIS A 276 -12.08 -13.54 1.29
CA HIS A 276 -11.45 -13.72 2.60
C HIS A 276 -9.93 -14.02 2.53
N THR A 277 -9.32 -14.01 1.35
CA THR A 277 -7.89 -14.28 1.23
C THR A 277 -7.09 -13.07 1.71
N ASN A 278 -6.43 -13.21 2.86
CA ASN A 278 -5.58 -12.17 3.41
C ASN A 278 -4.40 -11.86 2.46
N ALA A 279 -4.25 -10.58 2.12
CA ALA A 279 -3.08 -10.07 1.40
C ALA A 279 -1.80 -10.41 2.18
N GLY A 280 -0.79 -10.94 1.48
CA GLY A 280 0.46 -11.38 2.10
C GLY A 280 0.41 -12.72 2.85
N SER A 281 -0.72 -13.44 2.81
CA SER A 281 -0.77 -14.80 3.38
C SER A 281 0.20 -15.74 2.67
N ARG A 282 0.79 -16.68 3.43
CA ARG A 282 1.72 -17.69 2.89
C ARG A 282 1.11 -18.48 1.73
N GLN A 283 -0.20 -18.76 1.81
CA GLN A 283 -0.93 -19.47 0.77
C GLN A 283 -1.07 -18.63 -0.51
N LEU A 284 -1.40 -17.34 -0.40
CA LEU A 284 -1.44 -16.43 -1.54
C LEU A 284 -0.04 -16.30 -2.18
N CYS A 285 1.01 -16.16 -1.37
CA CYS A 285 2.38 -16.13 -1.86
C CYS A 285 2.75 -17.42 -2.61
N ALA A 286 2.38 -18.59 -2.09
CA ALA A 286 2.64 -19.86 -2.76
C ALA A 286 1.91 -19.97 -4.11
N LYS A 287 0.63 -19.57 -4.18
CA LYS A 287 -0.13 -19.54 -5.44
C LYS A 287 0.49 -18.59 -6.47
N LEU A 288 0.92 -17.41 -6.04
CA LEU A 288 1.60 -16.45 -6.91
C LEU A 288 2.92 -17.01 -7.44
N ARG A 289 3.70 -17.71 -6.59
CA ARG A 289 4.95 -18.37 -7.02
C ARG A 289 4.70 -19.50 -7.99
N SER A 290 3.66 -20.31 -7.79
CA SER A 290 3.24 -21.34 -8.73
C SER A 290 2.88 -20.76 -10.08
N ALA A 291 2.05 -19.71 -10.11
CA ALA A 291 1.68 -19.03 -11.35
C ALA A 291 2.90 -18.40 -12.04
N GLN A 292 3.83 -17.84 -11.26
CA GLN A 292 5.08 -17.29 -11.78
C GLN A 292 5.95 -18.35 -12.45
N TYR A 293 6.10 -19.53 -11.82
CA TYR A 293 6.85 -20.65 -12.38
C TYR A 293 6.27 -21.08 -13.73
N GLU A 294 4.95 -21.31 -13.79
CA GLU A 294 4.27 -21.68 -15.02
C GLU A 294 4.41 -20.60 -16.11
N TYR A 295 4.38 -19.32 -15.74
CA TYR A 295 4.55 -18.23 -16.70
C TYR A 295 5.97 -18.17 -17.27
N TRP A 296 7.00 -18.42 -16.46
CA TRP A 296 8.39 -18.38 -16.91
C TRP A 296 8.72 -19.48 -17.90
N TYR A 297 8.16 -20.67 -17.69
CA TYR A 297 8.42 -21.85 -18.51
C TYR A 297 7.24 -22.19 -19.44
N ARG A 298 6.42 -21.20 -19.79
CA ARG A 298 5.13 -21.35 -20.51
C ARG A 298 5.17 -21.96 -21.91
N ASN A 299 6.36 -22.28 -22.44
CA ASN A 299 6.56 -22.95 -23.73
C ASN A 299 7.63 -24.06 -23.62
N GLU A 300 7.99 -24.43 -22.41
CA GLU A 300 8.98 -25.46 -22.11
C GLU A 300 8.29 -26.63 -21.42
N ASP A 301 8.97 -27.77 -21.34
CA ASP A 301 8.48 -28.90 -20.57
C ASP A 301 8.59 -28.57 -19.07
N LEU A 302 7.44 -28.29 -18.46
CA LEU A 302 7.33 -27.95 -17.04
C LEU A 302 7.82 -29.08 -16.13
N TRP A 303 7.71 -30.34 -16.57
CA TRP A 303 8.16 -31.51 -15.82
C TRP A 303 9.68 -31.56 -15.75
N LEU A 304 10.35 -31.38 -16.88
CA LEU A 304 11.82 -31.33 -16.93
C LEU A 304 12.37 -30.13 -16.13
N LYS A 305 11.75 -28.94 -16.28
CA LYS A 305 12.12 -27.76 -15.49
C LYS A 305 11.90 -27.95 -13.98
N PHE A 306 10.92 -28.77 -13.60
CA PHE A 306 10.68 -29.08 -12.19
C PHE A 306 11.74 -30.03 -11.65
N GLY A 307 12.19 -30.98 -12.46
CA GLY A 307 13.35 -31.83 -12.17
C GLY A 307 14.63 -31.01 -11.93
N GLU A 308 14.92 -30.03 -12.79
CA GLU A 308 16.05 -29.10 -12.62
C GLU A 308 15.95 -28.33 -11.30
N LEU A 309 14.78 -27.78 -10.98
CA LEU A 309 14.53 -27.04 -9.74
C LEU A 309 14.74 -27.92 -8.49
N CYS A 310 14.26 -29.16 -8.53
CA CYS A 310 14.45 -30.14 -7.48
C CYS A 310 15.94 -30.49 -7.30
N ALA A 311 16.67 -30.71 -8.39
CA ALA A 311 18.10 -30.99 -8.36
C ALA A 311 18.89 -29.82 -7.75
N GLU A 312 18.59 -28.58 -8.14
CA GLU A 312 19.22 -27.38 -7.57
C GLU A 312 18.92 -27.24 -6.07
N ASN A 313 17.69 -27.54 -5.64
CA ASN A 313 17.34 -27.53 -4.23
C ASN A 313 18.06 -28.62 -3.44
N MET A 314 18.20 -29.83 -4.01
CA MET A 314 18.92 -30.95 -3.38
C MET A 314 20.42 -30.67 -3.24
N ARG A 315 21.05 -29.98 -4.20
CA ARG A 315 22.47 -29.57 -4.09
C ARG A 315 22.78 -28.72 -2.85
N LYS A 316 21.81 -28.01 -2.29
CA LYS A 316 21.99 -27.21 -1.06
C LYS A 316 22.19 -28.07 0.19
N PHE A 317 21.78 -29.32 0.14
CA PHE A 317 21.89 -30.30 1.24
C PHE A 317 23.03 -31.30 1.03
N LEU A 318 23.70 -31.24 -0.14
CA LEU A 318 24.85 -32.07 -0.49
C LEU A 318 26.18 -31.31 -0.31
N LYS A 319 26.15 -30.17 0.37
CA LYS A 319 27.33 -29.47 0.91
C LYS A 319 27.40 -29.71 2.41
#